data_AF-A0A1V9ZCB9-F1
#
_entry.id   AF-A0A1V9ZCB9-F1
#
_cell.length_a   1.000
_cell.length_b   1.000
_cell.length_c   1.000
_cell.angle_alpha   90.00
_cell.angle_beta   90.00
_cell.angle_gamma   90.00
#
_symmetry.space_group_name_H-M   'P 1'
#
loop_
_entity.id
_entity.type
_entity.pdbx_description
1 polymer ?
#
loop_
_entity_poly.entity_id
_entity_poly.type
_entity_poly.pdbx_seq_one_letter_code
_entity_poly.pdbx_strand_id
1 'polypeptide(L)'
;MFRATRVLLQKTTTGLVGLKVNANWRNDLIHLYGETLKATQTHLPDCFYRESVEKITNFRLKVVQENEDENVVEKIINCGQVEELIEQAEDELFLIPKYAEWRLWEPPVAPKEQ
;
A
#
# COMPACT_ATOMS: atom_id res chain seq x y z
N MET A 1 42.32 -12.62 -1.59
CA MET A 1 40.97 -12.62 -0.99
C MET A 1 40.04 -11.83 -1.89
N PHE A 2 39.33 -12.49 -2.80
CA PHE A 2 38.28 -11.83 -3.59
C PHE A 2 36.97 -11.97 -2.81
N ARG A 3 36.53 -10.89 -2.18
CA ARG A 3 35.15 -10.77 -1.69
C ARG A 3 34.28 -10.75 -2.95
N ALA A 4 33.62 -11.85 -3.24
CA ALA A 4 32.53 -11.87 -4.20
C ALA A 4 31.44 -10.94 -3.68
N THR A 5 31.42 -9.71 -4.18
CA THR A 5 30.29 -8.80 -4.02
C THR A 5 29.13 -9.52 -4.68
N ARG A 6 28.21 -10.08 -3.88
CA ARG A 6 26.96 -10.63 -4.36
C ARG A 6 26.32 -9.52 -5.19
N VAL A 7 26.32 -9.66 -6.51
CA VAL A 7 25.61 -8.74 -7.39
C VAL A 7 24.16 -8.79 -6.91
N LEU A 8 23.70 -7.72 -6.28
CA LEU A 8 22.29 -7.56 -5.94
C LEU A 8 21.57 -7.58 -7.28
N LEU A 9 20.85 -8.67 -7.56
CA LEU A 9 20.07 -8.81 -8.77
C LEU A 9 18.89 -7.84 -8.65
N GLN A 10 19.14 -6.56 -8.96
CA GLN A 10 18.09 -5.55 -9.04
C GLN A 10 17.29 -5.77 -10.31
N LYS A 11 15.96 -5.66 -10.22
CA LYS A 11 15.14 -5.80 -11.42
C LYS A 11 15.43 -4.66 -12.39
N THR A 12 15.49 -5.01 -13.67
CA THR A 12 15.76 -4.05 -14.75
C THR A 12 14.48 -3.44 -15.31
N THR A 13 13.36 -4.16 -15.22
CA THR A 13 12.03 -3.73 -15.66
C THR A 13 10.95 -4.43 -14.83
N THR A 14 9.81 -3.75 -14.65
CA THR A 14 8.58 -4.33 -14.08
C THR A 14 7.83 -5.19 -15.10
N GLY A 15 8.14 -5.07 -16.40
CA GLY A 15 7.38 -5.71 -17.47
C GLY A 15 6.01 -5.07 -17.75
N LEU A 16 5.66 -3.99 -17.02
CA LEU A 16 4.42 -3.24 -17.18
C LEU A 16 4.71 -1.89 -17.83
N VAL A 17 3.87 -1.48 -18.78
CA VAL A 17 4.01 -0.18 -19.45
C VAL A 17 3.61 0.93 -18.49
N GLY A 18 4.44 1.96 -18.35
CA GLY A 18 4.15 3.12 -17.50
C GLY A 18 4.61 2.98 -16.05
N LEU A 19 4.87 1.75 -15.57
CA LEU A 19 5.33 1.50 -14.20
C LEU A 19 6.86 1.34 -14.16
N LYS A 20 7.55 2.38 -13.67
CA LYS A 20 9.02 2.38 -13.58
C LYS A 20 9.48 1.64 -12.33
N VAL A 21 10.61 0.94 -12.44
CA VAL A 21 11.27 0.27 -11.30
C VAL A 21 11.66 1.30 -10.24
N ASN A 22 11.35 1.01 -8.98
CA ASN A 22 11.75 1.85 -7.85
C ASN A 22 12.88 1.20 -7.05
N ALA A 23 14.07 1.82 -7.06
CA ALA A 23 15.24 1.32 -6.32
C ALA A 23 15.09 1.42 -4.78
N ASN A 24 14.28 2.35 -4.29
CA ASN A 24 14.07 2.61 -2.86
C ASN A 24 12.69 2.16 -2.37
N TRP A 25 12.05 1.22 -3.07
CA TRP A 25 10.68 0.75 -2.83
C TRP A 25 10.33 0.51 -1.36
N ARG A 26 11.26 -0.04 -0.58
CA ARG A 26 11.04 -0.39 0.83
C ARG A 26 10.81 0.84 1.70
N ASN A 27 11.64 1.87 1.54
CA ASN A 27 11.51 3.10 2.34
C ASN A 27 10.24 3.85 1.96
N ASP A 28 9.93 3.89 0.67
CA ASP A 28 8.75 4.55 0.13
C ASP A 28 7.47 3.86 0.62
N LEU A 29 7.41 2.52 0.59
CA LEU A 29 6.27 1.77 1.14
C LEU A 29 6.11 1.97 2.64
N ILE A 30 7.19 1.94 3.42
CA ILE A 30 7.11 2.18 4.87
C ILE A 30 6.59 3.58 5.16
N HIS A 31 7.07 4.58 4.41
CA HIS A 31 6.61 5.95 4.53
C HIS A 31 5.11 6.07 4.19
N LEU A 32 4.72 5.60 3.01
CA LEU A 32 3.34 5.68 2.52
C LEU A 32 2.36 4.96 3.46
N TYR A 33 2.65 3.73 3.89
CA TYR A 33 1.80 3.03 4.85
C TYR A 33 1.70 3.76 6.20
N GLY A 34 2.80 4.38 6.66
CA GLY A 34 2.79 5.21 7.85
C GLY A 34 1.90 6.44 7.70
N GLU A 35 1.90 7.07 6.52
CA GLU A 35 0.99 8.17 6.19
C GLU A 35 -0.45 7.71 6.07
N THR A 36 -0.71 6.56 5.43
CA THR A 36 -2.07 5.99 5.29
C THR A 36 -2.68 5.76 6.68
N LEU A 37 -1.93 5.15 7.61
CA LEU A 37 -2.41 4.93 8.99
C LEU A 37 -2.69 6.23 9.75
N LYS A 38 -1.91 7.29 9.52
CA LYS A 38 -2.18 8.62 10.10
C LYS A 38 -3.42 9.25 9.48
N ALA A 39 -3.58 9.13 8.16
CA ALA A 39 -4.71 9.66 7.43
C ALA A 39 -6.02 8.99 7.86
N THR A 40 -6.04 7.66 8.01
CA THR A 40 -7.23 6.94 8.49
C THR A 40 -7.62 7.40 9.90
N GLN A 41 -6.67 7.57 10.81
CA GLN A 41 -6.93 8.03 12.18
C GLN A 41 -7.44 9.48 12.22
N THR A 42 -6.99 10.32 11.28
CA THR A 42 -7.33 11.75 11.26
C THR A 42 -8.67 12.02 10.58
N HIS A 43 -8.95 11.34 9.46
CA HIS A 43 -10.09 11.64 8.60
C HIS A 43 -11.32 10.76 8.84
N LEU A 44 -11.14 9.52 9.34
CA LEU A 44 -12.21 8.54 9.39
C LEU A 44 -12.68 8.27 10.83
N PRO A 45 -14.01 8.24 11.07
CA PRO A 45 -14.56 7.74 12.31
C PRO A 45 -14.37 6.22 12.40
N ASP A 46 -14.76 5.64 13.54
CA ASP A 46 -14.83 4.20 13.70
C ASP A 46 -15.86 3.61 12.72
N CYS A 47 -15.38 2.99 11.65
CA CYS A 47 -16.19 2.43 10.59
C CYS A 47 -15.49 1.22 9.97
N PHE A 48 -16.27 0.35 9.33
CA PHE A 48 -15.76 -0.90 8.76
C PHE A 48 -14.65 -0.69 7.71
N TYR A 49 -14.73 0.39 6.93
CA TYR A 49 -13.70 0.76 5.96
C TYR A 49 -12.38 1.07 6.66
N ARG A 50 -12.40 1.91 7.70
CA ARG A 50 -11.22 2.22 8.52
C ARG A 50 -10.58 0.96 9.08
N GLU A 51 -11.36 0.08 9.70
CA GLU A 51 -10.83 -1.18 10.24
C GLU A 51 -10.16 -2.05 9.16
N SER A 52 -10.77 -2.12 7.98
CA SER A 52 -10.27 -2.94 6.87
C SER A 52 -8.95 -2.39 6.34
N VAL A 53 -8.88 -1.08 6.11
CA VAL A 53 -7.67 -0.40 5.65
C VAL A 53 -6.56 -0.54 6.69
N GLU A 54 -6.85 -0.29 7.97
CA GLU A 54 -5.86 -0.46 9.04
C GLU A 54 -5.34 -1.90 9.13
N LYS A 55 -6.21 -2.92 9.02
CA LYS A 55 -5.80 -4.33 9.03
C LYS A 55 -4.86 -4.66 7.86
N ILE A 56 -5.22 -4.24 6.64
CA ILE A 56 -4.44 -4.50 5.43
C ILE A 56 -3.10 -3.76 5.49
N THR A 57 -3.11 -2.47 5.81
CA THR A 57 -1.91 -1.63 5.86
C THR A 57 -0.94 -2.10 6.94
N ASN A 58 -1.43 -2.47 8.14
CA ASN A 58 -0.57 -3.03 9.19
C ASN A 58 0.05 -4.37 8.79
N PHE A 59 -0.71 -5.25 8.13
CA PHE A 59 -0.17 -6.51 7.62
C PHE A 59 0.94 -6.26 6.58
N ARG A 60 0.68 -5.42 5.58
CA ARG A 60 1.65 -5.10 4.52
C ARG A 60 2.90 -4.40 5.11
N LEU A 61 2.71 -3.45 6.02
CA LEU A 61 3.80 -2.76 6.70
C LEU A 61 4.70 -3.72 7.47
N LYS A 62 4.11 -4.67 8.21
CA LYS A 62 4.86 -5.70 8.94
C LYS A 62 5.71 -6.55 7.98
N VAL A 63 5.13 -7.01 6.88
CA VAL A 63 5.85 -7.83 5.88
C VAL A 63 7.03 -7.07 5.28
N VAL A 64 6.85 -5.79 4.93
CA VAL A 64 7.90 -4.93 4.37
C VAL A 64 9.00 -4.64 5.40
N GLN A 65 8.67 -4.53 6.69
CA GLN A 65 9.65 -4.34 7.75
C GLN A 65 10.48 -5.62 8.02
N GLU A 66 9.84 -6.78 7.97
CA GLU A 66 10.49 -8.07 8.26
C GLU A 66 11.37 -8.59 7.13
N ASN A 67 11.11 -8.20 5.87
CA ASN A 67 11.76 -8.78 4.69
C ASN A 67 12.48 -7.73 3.82
N GLU A 68 13.77 -7.94 3.57
CA GLU A 68 14.59 -7.06 2.70
C GLU A 68 14.52 -7.42 1.21
N ASP A 69 14.15 -8.66 0.89
CA ASP A 69 14.05 -9.15 -0.50
C ASP A 69 12.67 -8.87 -1.09
N GLU A 70 12.65 -8.13 -2.20
CA GLU A 70 11.46 -7.78 -2.99
C GLU A 70 10.65 -9.02 -3.35
N ASN A 71 11.29 -10.09 -3.83
CA ASN A 71 10.60 -11.30 -4.28
C ASN A 71 9.87 -12.03 -3.14
N VAL A 72 10.39 -11.91 -1.91
CA VAL A 72 9.78 -12.52 -0.73
C VAL A 72 8.56 -11.69 -0.32
N VAL A 73 8.69 -10.35 -0.32
CA VAL A 73 7.58 -9.44 -0.03
C VAL A 73 6.43 -9.65 -1.01
N GLU A 74 6.71 -9.69 -2.32
CA GLU A 74 5.70 -9.89 -3.37
C GLU A 74 4.95 -11.22 -3.20
N LYS A 75 5.66 -12.30 -2.86
CA LYS A 75 5.06 -13.61 -2.62
C LYS A 75 4.19 -13.66 -1.37
N ILE A 76 4.61 -13.00 -0.30
CA ILE A 76 3.86 -12.98 0.97
C ILE A 76 2.61 -12.11 0.85
N ILE A 77 2.73 -10.91 0.26
CA ILE A 77 1.61 -9.98 0.09
C ILE A 77 0.67 -10.48 -1.01
N ASN A 78 1.21 -11.14 -2.03
CA ASN A 78 0.48 -11.77 -3.14
C ASN A 78 -0.53 -10.82 -3.81
N CYS A 79 -0.10 -9.58 -4.07
CA CYS A 79 -0.94 -8.51 -4.61
C CYS A 79 -0.20 -7.67 -5.66
N GLY A 80 0.55 -8.34 -6.54
CA GLY A 80 1.36 -7.70 -7.59
C GLY A 80 2.80 -7.41 -7.14
N GLN A 81 3.49 -6.59 -7.94
CA GLN A 81 4.85 -6.12 -7.68
C GLN A 81 4.90 -5.00 -6.65
N VAL A 82 6.07 -4.75 -6.06
CA VAL A 82 6.22 -3.69 -5.03
C VAL A 82 5.86 -2.28 -5.53
N GLU A 83 6.04 -1.97 -6.82
CA GLU A 83 5.64 -0.68 -7.38
C GLU A 83 4.14 -0.56 -7.58
N GLU A 84 3.45 -1.67 -7.88
CA GLU A 84 1.98 -1.68 -7.88
C GLU A 84 1.44 -1.44 -6.46
N LEU A 85 2.13 -1.97 -5.43
CA LEU A 85 1.78 -1.70 -4.04
C LEU A 85 2.00 -0.24 -3.65
N ILE A 86 3.00 0.43 -4.22
CA ILE A 86 3.24 1.86 -4.01
C ILE A 86 2.09 2.67 -4.61
N GLU A 87 1.74 2.41 -5.87
CA GLU A 87 0.62 3.09 -6.54
C GLU A 87 -0.70 2.88 -5.78
N GLN A 88 -0.98 1.66 -5.32
CA GLN A 88 -2.14 1.37 -4.46
C GLN A 88 -2.12 2.17 -3.16
N ALA A 89 -0.97 2.34 -2.52
CA ALA A 89 -0.86 3.11 -1.27
C ALA A 89 -1.07 4.61 -1.49
N GLU A 90 -0.58 5.16 -2.62
CA GLU A 90 -0.82 6.54 -3.04
C GLU A 90 -2.30 6.78 -3.36
N ASP A 91 -2.94 5.87 -4.09
CA ASP A 91 -4.36 5.90 -4.40
C ASP A 91 -5.21 5.85 -3.12
N GLU A 92 -4.84 5.01 -2.16
CA GLU A 92 -5.54 4.90 -0.87
C GLU A 92 -5.43 6.21 -0.08
N LEU A 93 -4.25 6.84 -0.05
CA LEU A 93 -4.04 8.15 0.57
C LEU A 93 -4.90 9.24 -0.08
N PHE A 94 -5.07 9.21 -1.40
CA PHE A 94 -5.93 10.12 -2.11
C PHE A 94 -7.42 9.83 -1.89
N LEU A 95 -7.79 8.57 -1.68
CA LEU A 95 -9.17 8.14 -1.47
C LEU A 95 -9.69 8.49 -0.07
N ILE A 96 -8.88 8.33 0.98
CA ILE A 96 -9.29 8.52 2.39
C ILE A 96 -10.00 9.87 2.63
N PRO A 97 -9.45 11.03 2.20
CA PRO A 97 -10.12 12.32 2.37
C PRO A 97 -11.46 12.41 1.65
N LYS A 98 -11.57 11.83 0.45
CA LYS A 98 -12.82 11.82 -0.33
C LYS A 98 -13.87 10.91 0.30
N TYR A 99 -13.43 9.75 0.81
CA TYR A 99 -14.29 8.83 1.54
C TYR A 99 -14.88 9.51 2.78
N ALA A 100 -14.05 10.31 3.49
CA ALA A 100 -14.47 11.12 4.61
C ALA A 100 -15.47 12.23 4.22
N GLU A 101 -15.20 12.95 3.14
CA GLU A 101 -16.07 14.01 2.62
C GLU A 101 -17.47 13.49 2.26
N TRP A 102 -17.54 12.33 1.59
CA TRP A 102 -18.79 11.75 1.11
C TRP A 102 -19.54 10.90 2.14
N ARG A 103 -18.93 10.66 3.32
CA ARG A 103 -19.53 9.90 4.43
C ARG A 103 -20.13 8.56 4.00
N LEU A 104 -19.37 7.80 3.20
CA LEU A 104 -19.83 6.56 2.57
C LEU A 104 -20.19 5.43 3.55
N TRP A 105 -19.89 5.60 4.84
CA TRP A 105 -20.30 4.69 5.92
C TRP A 105 -21.74 4.90 6.39
N GLU A 106 -22.38 6.01 6.04
CA GLU A 106 -23.77 6.27 6.42
C GLU A 106 -24.72 5.40 5.60
N PRO A 107 -25.80 4.85 6.21
CA PRO A 107 -26.79 4.10 5.47
C PRO A 107 -27.49 5.00 4.43
N PRO A 108 -27.97 4.42 3.31
CA PRO A 108 -28.64 5.19 2.27
C PRO A 108 -29.87 5.93 2.82
N VAL A 109 -29.97 7.23 2.51
CA VAL A 109 -30.94 8.17 3.13
C VAL A 109 -32.39 7.93 2.68
N ALA A 110 -32.61 7.19 1.58
CA ALA A 110 -33.91 6.71 1.14
C ALA A 110 -33.72 5.57 0.12
N PRO A 111 -34.66 4.61 0.00
CA PRO A 111 -34.72 3.77 -1.19
C PRO A 111 -35.01 4.69 -2.37
N LYS A 112 -34.11 4.71 -3.37
CA LYS A 112 -34.52 5.13 -4.70
C LYS A 112 -35.53 4.08 -5.15
N GLU A 113 -36.79 4.45 -5.34
CA GLU A 113 -37.78 3.58 -5.99
C GLU A 113 -37.13 3.05 -7.28
N GLN A 114 -36.92 1.74 -7.33
CA GLN A 114 -36.36 1.03 -8.48
C GLN A 114 -37.45 0.79 -9.52
#